data_AF-A0A816HQF6-F1
#
_entry.id   AF-A0A816HQF6-F1
#
_cell.length_a   1.000
_cell.length_b   1.000
_cell.length_c   1.000
_cell.angle_alpha   90.00
_cell.angle_beta   90.00
_cell.angle_gamma   90.00
#
_symmetry.space_group_name_H-M   'P 1'
#
loop_
_entity.id
_entity.type
_entity.pdbx_description
1 polymer ?
#
loop_
_entity_poly.entity_id
_entity_poly.type
_entity_poly.pdbx_seq_one_letter_code
_entity_poly.pdbx_strand_id
1 'polypeptide(L)' 'LPKDTDDIAAVYVPLSRVKCLTDLIILRHFDYKVLLIRPSKSQVAEMQRLDKLFVETQMRFSEWF' A
#
# COMPACT_ATOMS: atom_id res chain seq x y z
N LEU A 1 -4.51 -13.29 23.13
CA LEU A 1 -3.82 -12.12 22.56
C LEU A 1 -3.69 -12.37 21.07
N PRO A 2 -4.10 -11.45 20.20
CA PRO A 2 -3.91 -11.62 18.76
C PRO A 2 -2.41 -11.77 18.53
N LYS A 3 -2.02 -12.80 17.77
CA LYS A 3 -0.61 -13.01 17.45
C LYS A 3 -0.22 -11.94 16.45
N ASP A 4 0.95 -11.33 16.61
CA ASP A 4 1.44 -10.24 15.74
C ASP A 4 1.44 -10.58 14.22
N THR A 5 1.27 -11.85 13.87
CA THR A 5 1.10 -12.36 12.50
C THR A 5 -0.33 -12.28 11.94
N ASP A 6 -1.35 -12.10 12.78
CA ASP A 6 -2.77 -12.12 12.36
C ASP A 6 -3.15 -10.81 11.65
N ASP A 7 -2.55 -9.67 12.02
CA ASP A 7 -2.78 -8.36 11.39
C ASP A 7 -2.16 -8.26 9.99
N ILE A 8 -1.16 -9.11 9.71
CA ILE A 8 -0.36 -9.09 8.48
C ILE A 8 -1.14 -9.61 7.27
N ALA A 9 -1.86 -10.72 7.45
CA ALA A 9 -2.76 -11.26 6.43
C ALA A 9 -3.99 -10.36 6.23
N ALA A 10 -4.35 -9.58 7.24
CA ALA A 10 -5.55 -8.75 7.25
C ALA A 10 -5.50 -7.57 6.27
N VAL A 11 -4.32 -7.12 5.82
CA VAL A 11 -4.21 -6.00 4.85
C VAL A 11 -4.25 -6.49 3.39
N TYR A 12 -3.68 -7.66 3.09
CA TYR A 12 -3.70 -8.22 1.74
C TYR A 12 -5.11 -8.63 1.28
N VAL A 13 -5.92 -9.16 2.19
CA VAL A 13 -7.31 -9.57 1.91
C VAL A 13 -8.18 -8.40 1.40
N PRO A 14 -8.26 -7.24 2.05
CA PRO A 14 -9.02 -6.10 1.53
C PRO A 14 -8.39 -5.50 0.28
N LEU A 15 -7.05 -5.45 0.16
CA LEU A 15 -6.40 -4.96 -1.06
C LEU A 15 -6.71 -5.83 -2.29
N SER A 16 -6.77 -7.16 -2.12
CA SER A 16 -7.09 -8.10 -3.20
C SER A 16 -8.58 -8.12 -3.60
N ARG A 17 -9.46 -7.48 -2.84
CA ARG A 17 -10.89 -7.33 -3.17
C ARG A 17 -11.15 -6.24 -4.20
N VAL A 18 -10.17 -5.36 -4.43
CA VAL A 18 -10.29 -4.22 -5.33
C VAL A 18 -9.68 -4.57 -6.69
N LYS A 19 -10.42 -4.35 -7.79
CA LYS A 19 -9.97 -4.70 -9.15
C LYS A 19 -9.09 -3.63 -9.80
N CYS A 20 -9.32 -2.36 -9.46
CA CYS A 20 -8.63 -1.22 -10.04
C CYS A 20 -8.12 -0.28 -8.94
N LEU A 21 -6.91 0.23 -9.10
CA LEU A 21 -6.27 1.12 -8.12
C LEU A 21 -7.01 2.45 -7.93
N THR A 22 -7.76 2.90 -8.93
CA THR A 22 -8.63 4.09 -8.85
C THR A 22 -9.74 3.95 -7.83
N ASP A 23 -10.08 2.72 -7.45
CA ASP A 23 -11.18 2.42 -6.54
C ASP A 23 -10.67 2.17 -5.11
N LEU A 24 -9.36 2.36 -4.86
CA LEU A 24 -8.72 2.17 -3.57
C LEU A 24 -8.43 3.52 -2.90
N ILE A 25 -8.91 3.69 -1.67
CA ILE A 25 -8.61 4.85 -0.83
C ILE A 25 -8.01 4.36 0.49
N ILE A 26 -6.81 4.85 0.83
CA ILE A 26 -6.09 4.51 2.07
C ILE A 26 -6.28 5.67 3.06
N LEU A 27 -7.05 5.42 4.13
CA LEU A 27 -7.41 6.44 5.12
C LEU A 27 -6.38 6.60 6.25
N ARG A 28 -5.47 5.63 6.41
CA ARG A 28 -4.43 5.64 7.45
C ARG A 28 -3.14 5.03 6.91
N HIS A 29 -2.02 5.55 7.38
CA HIS A 29 -0.72 4.98 7.07
C HIS A 29 -0.65 3.54 7.59
N PHE A 30 -0.22 2.60 6.75
CA PHE A 30 0.05 1.23 7.13
C PHE A 30 1.42 0.82 6.62
N ASP A 31 2.16 0.07 7.43
CA ASP A 31 3.48 -0.42 7.03
C ASP A 31 3.32 -1.59 6.05
N TYR A 32 3.68 -1.36 4.79
CA TYR A 32 3.64 -2.38 3.75
C TYR A 32 4.79 -3.39 3.86
N LYS A 33 5.84 -3.11 4.65
CA LYS A 33 6.97 -4.04 4.91
C LYS A 33 6.54 -5.30 5.65
N VAL A 34 5.30 -5.29 6.14
CA VAL A 34 4.64 -6.39 6.81
C VAL A 34 4.21 -7.48 5.80
N LEU A 35 4.27 -7.26 4.48
CA LEU A 35 4.09 -8.32 3.49
C LEU A 35 5.23 -9.37 3.62
N LEU A 36 4.99 -10.43 4.41
CA LEU A 36 5.88 -11.56 4.72
C LEU A 36 6.36 -12.38 3.51
N ILE A 37 6.02 -11.98 2.29
CA ILE A 37 6.41 -12.65 1.06
C ILE A 37 7.37 -11.73 0.32
N ARG A 38 8.56 -12.26 0.00
CA ARG A 38 9.55 -11.54 -0.80
C ARG A 38 8.84 -11.08 -2.09
N PRO A 39 8.67 -9.77 -2.30
CA PRO A 39 7.81 -9.28 -3.37
C PRO A 39 8.36 -9.74 -4.72
N SER A 40 7.47 -10.24 -5.55
CA SER A 40 7.79 -10.54 -6.95
C SER A 40 8.29 -9.27 -7.65
N LYS A 41 9.01 -9.44 -8.76
CA LYS A 41 9.55 -8.31 -9.53
C LYS A 41 8.45 -7.29 -9.93
N SER A 42 7.25 -7.78 -10.24
CA SER A 42 6.08 -6.93 -10.53
C SER A 42 5.59 -6.16 -9.30
N GLN A 43 5.58 -6.78 -8.13
CA GLN A 43 5.18 -6.10 -6.88
C GLN A 43 6.20 -5.04 -6.48
N VAL A 44 7.50 -5.29 -6.63
CA VAL A 44 8.54 -4.28 -6.40
C VAL A 44 8.38 -3.10 -7.36
N ALA A 45 8.12 -3.36 -8.64
CA ALA A 45 7.89 -2.30 -9.62
C ALA A 45 6.65 -1.46 -9.29
N GLU A 46 5.57 -2.10 -8.81
CA GLU A 46 4.37 -1.38 -8.41
C GLU A 46 4.58 -0.54 -7.15
N MET A 47 5.33 -1.05 -6.17
CA MET A 47 5.68 -0.27 -4.98
C MET A 47 6.51 0.98 -5.35
N GLN A 48 7.48 0.84 -6.26
CA GLN A 48 8.25 1.99 -6.76
C GLN A 48 7.37 3.00 -7.50
N ARG A 49 6.38 2.52 -8.26
CA ARG A 49 5.41 3.37 -8.94
C ARG A 49 4.54 4.14 -7.96
N LEU A 50 4.10 3.49 -6.87
CA LEU A 50 3.29 4.11 -5.81
C LEU A 50 4.09 5.17 -5.03
N ASP A 51 5.35 4.90 -4.69
CA ASP A 51 6.23 5.88 -4.03
C ASP A 51 6.42 7.13 -4.90
N LYS A 52 6.65 6.94 -6.20
CA LYS A 52 6.76 8.06 -7.14
C LYS A 52 5.45 8.87 -7.21
N LEU A 53 4.32 8.19 -7.30
CA LEU A 53 3.00 8.82 -7.33
C LEU A 53 2.74 9.63 -6.06
N PHE A 54 3.14 9.11 -4.90
CA PHE A 54 3.01 9.79 -3.61
C PHE A 54 3.79 11.11 -3.60
N VAL A 55 5.07 11.09 -3.98
CA VAL A 55 5.91 12.30 -4.04
C VAL A 55 5.35 13.31 -5.05
N GLU A 56 4.93 12.86 -6.23
CA GLU A 56 4.32 13.73 -7.24
C GLU A 56 3.03 14.38 -6.75
N THR A 57 2.21 13.62 -6.01
CA THR A 57 0.97 14.13 -5.41
C THR A 57 1.26 15.17 -4.35
N GLN A 58 2.22 14.92 -3.46
CA GLN A 58 2.64 15.90 -2.45
C GLN A 58 3.18 17.19 -3.07
N MET A 59 3.97 17.09 -4.14
CA MET A 59 4.47 18.29 -4.85
C MET A 59 3.33 19.06 -5.52
N ARG A 60 2.38 18.35 -6.15
CA ARG A 60 1.30 18.98 -6.92
C ARG A 60 0.22 19.62 -6.05
N PHE A 61 0.00 19.06 -4.86
CA PHE A 61 -0.98 19.54 -3.90
C PHE A 61 -0.32 19.97 -2.60
N SER A 62 0.84 20.62 -2.68
CA SER A 62 1.63 21.04 -1.52
C SER A 62 0.88 21.98 -0.57
N GLU A 63 -0.16 22.66 -1.06
CA GLU A 63 -1.02 23.53 -0.25
C GLU A 63 -1.96 22.75 0.68
N TRP A 64 -2.10 21.44 0.46
CA TRP A 64 -3.04 20.53 1.15
C TRP A 64 -2.34 19.51 2.06
N PHE A 65 -1.00 19.49 2.06
CA PHE A 65 -0.14 18.62 2.84
C PHE A 65 0.79 19.43 3.75
#